data_AF-A0A445GSD7-F1
#
_entry.id   AF-A0A445GSD7-F1
#
_cell.length_a   1.000
_cell.length_b   1.000
_cell.length_c   1.000
_cell.angle_alpha   90.00
_cell.angle_beta   90.00
_cell.angle_gamma   90.00
#
_symmetry.space_group_name_H-M   'P 1'
#
loop_
_entity.id
_entity.type
_entity.pdbx_description
1 polymer ?
#
loop_
_entity_poly.entity_id
_entity_poly.type
_entity_poly.pdbx_seq_one_letter_code
_entity_poly.pdbx_strand_id
1 'polypeptide(L)'
;MGTRDVDDDDDQDSKLEDKESAKAEKWKKHYSSKHRILLVGEGDFSFSLCLARAFGSGHNLVATSLDSYDNIGKKYSNVLSNVMELQERGCLVFHGVDAKEMSQHFFFKTQRFDRIVYNFPHVGFIYPENSLCQIQLNKRLLKGFLANAKALIKKEGGEIHVTHRG
;
A
#
# COMPACT_ATOMS: atom_id res chain seq x y z
N MET A 1 -21.60 37.98 35.46
CA MET A 1 -21.70 36.51 35.63
C MET A 1 -22.29 35.96 34.34
N GLY A 2 -21.59 35.29 33.44
CA GLY A 2 -20.18 34.89 33.38
C GLY A 2 -19.75 34.76 31.91
N THR A 3 -18.45 34.84 31.67
CA THR A 3 -17.79 34.52 30.41
C THR A 3 -17.86 33.00 30.18
N ARG A 4 -18.12 32.56 28.95
CA ARG A 4 -17.86 31.20 28.51
C ARG A 4 -16.73 31.26 27.49
N ASP A 5 -15.59 30.75 27.92
CA ASP A 5 -14.45 30.41 27.09
C ASP A 5 -14.89 29.37 26.05
N VAL A 6 -14.56 29.60 24.79
CA VAL A 6 -14.70 28.62 23.71
C VAL A 6 -13.28 28.29 23.28
N ASP A 7 -12.89 27.05 23.52
CA ASP A 7 -11.54 26.52 23.46
C ASP A 7 -10.94 26.46 22.03
N ASP A 8 -9.65 26.77 21.96
CA ASP A 8 -8.71 26.77 20.83
C ASP A 8 -8.31 25.35 20.35
N ASP A 9 -9.26 24.55 19.84
CA ASP A 9 -8.95 23.18 19.35
C ASP A 9 -8.61 23.08 17.85
N ASP A 10 -8.99 24.06 17.01
CA ASP A 10 -8.78 24.01 15.55
C ASP A 10 -7.33 24.38 15.10
N ASP A 11 -6.55 24.95 16.01
CA ASP A 11 -5.24 25.56 15.69
C ASP A 11 -4.06 24.57 15.84
N GLN A 12 -4.31 23.37 16.36
CA GLN A 12 -3.30 22.35 16.59
C GLN A 12 -3.14 21.39 15.39
N ASP A 13 -4.22 21.05 14.70
CA ASP A 13 -4.20 20.11 13.58
C ASP A 13 -3.48 20.71 12.35
N SER A 14 -3.76 21.98 12.05
CA SER A 14 -3.09 22.72 10.96
C SER A 14 -1.58 22.88 11.19
N LYS A 15 -1.14 23.13 12.43
CA LYS A 15 0.29 23.22 12.80
C LYS A 15 1.01 21.89 12.75
N LEU A 16 0.32 20.77 12.95
CA LEU A 16 0.90 19.42 12.85
C LEU A 16 1.15 19.04 11.39
N GLU A 17 0.19 19.30 10.50
CA GLU A 17 0.32 19.07 9.05
C GLU A 17 1.47 19.90 8.44
N ASP A 18 1.59 21.18 8.82
CA ASP A 18 2.65 22.06 8.31
C ASP A 18 4.06 21.62 8.76
N LYS A 19 4.20 21.09 9.97
CA LYS A 19 5.49 20.56 10.46
C LYS A 19 5.88 19.24 9.83
N GLU A 20 4.91 18.40 9.46
CA GLU A 20 5.18 17.14 8.76
C GLU A 20 5.61 17.39 7.30
N SER A 21 5.02 18.40 6.66
CA SER A 21 5.38 18.88 5.32
C SER A 21 6.80 19.47 5.26
N ALA A 22 7.32 20.01 6.37
CA ALA A 22 8.65 20.63 6.45
C ALA A 22 9.84 19.64 6.52
N LYS A 23 9.61 18.32 6.54
CA LYS A 23 10.70 17.33 6.51
C LYS A 23 11.29 17.22 5.11
N ALA A 24 12.64 17.21 5.03
CA ALA A 24 13.36 16.99 3.78
C ALA A 24 12.93 15.68 3.09
N GLU A 25 12.73 15.76 1.78
CA GLU A 25 12.29 14.63 0.96
C GLU A 25 13.30 13.49 0.97
N LYS A 26 12.85 12.28 1.30
CA LYS A 26 13.70 11.09 1.36
C LYS A 26 13.45 10.21 0.14
N TRP A 27 14.53 9.85 -0.55
CA TRP A 27 14.49 8.95 -1.70
C TRP A 27 15.04 7.57 -1.37
N LYS A 28 14.38 6.54 -1.89
CA LYS A 28 14.76 5.12 -1.81
C LYS A 28 14.56 4.50 -3.19
N LYS A 29 15.65 4.43 -3.97
CA LYS A 29 15.62 4.01 -5.39
C LYS A 29 14.56 4.82 -6.17
N HIS A 30 13.44 4.18 -6.52
CA HIS A 30 12.36 4.77 -7.32
C HIS A 30 11.22 5.38 -6.47
N TYR A 31 11.36 5.36 -5.13
CA TYR A 31 10.32 5.79 -4.21
C TYR A 31 10.76 7.05 -3.44
N SER A 32 9.90 8.05 -3.41
CA SER A 32 10.07 9.28 -2.62
C SER A 32 9.08 9.28 -1.46
N SER A 33 9.46 9.88 -0.33
CA SER A 33 8.56 10.13 0.80
C SER A 33 7.40 11.08 0.46
N LYS A 34 7.45 11.78 -0.68
CA LYS A 34 6.34 12.58 -1.21
C LYS A 34 5.43 11.83 -2.18
N HIS A 35 5.83 10.66 -2.65
CA HIS A 35 4.97 9.83 -3.49
C HIS A 35 3.86 9.23 -2.65
N ARG A 36 2.65 9.18 -3.20
CA ARG A 36 1.58 8.34 -2.67
C ARG A 36 1.69 6.94 -3.28
N ILE A 37 1.86 5.93 -2.44
CA ILE A 37 2.26 4.59 -2.88
C ILE A 37 1.22 3.56 -2.46
N LEU A 38 0.74 2.78 -3.42
CA LEU A 38 -0.09 1.59 -3.18
C LEU A 38 0.78 0.34 -3.30
N LEU A 39 0.82 -0.48 -2.25
CA LEU A 39 1.49 -1.77 -2.20
C LEU A 39 0.45 -2.89 -2.28
N VAL A 40 0.56 -3.71 -3.32
CA VAL A 40 -0.45 -4.71 -3.69
C VAL A 40 0.05 -6.11 -3.40
N GLY A 41 -0.78 -6.91 -2.73
CA GLY A 41 -0.51 -8.33 -2.49
C GLY A 41 0.62 -8.58 -1.50
N GLU A 42 0.78 -7.72 -0.49
CA GLU A 42 1.73 -7.93 0.60
C GLU A 42 1.37 -9.24 1.34
N GLY A 43 2.35 -10.14 1.45
CA GLY A 43 2.20 -11.38 2.21
C GLY A 43 2.41 -11.16 3.70
N ASP A 44 3.55 -10.57 4.06
CA ASP A 44 3.95 -10.33 5.45
C ASP A 44 4.15 -8.85 5.82
N PHE A 45 3.86 -7.94 4.88
CA PHE A 45 4.01 -6.49 5.01
C PHE A 45 5.44 -5.99 5.28
N SER A 46 6.46 -6.85 5.19
CA SER A 46 7.84 -6.51 5.48
C SER A 46 8.40 -5.44 4.54
N PHE A 47 8.03 -5.48 3.26
CA PHE A 47 8.45 -4.50 2.26
C PHE A 47 7.83 -3.13 2.54
N SER A 48 6.52 -3.08 2.77
CA SER A 48 5.82 -1.86 3.20
C SER A 48 6.44 -1.26 4.46
N LEU A 49 6.71 -2.07 5.47
CA LEU A 49 7.30 -1.62 6.73
C LEU A 49 8.72 -1.07 6.54
N CYS A 50 9.53 -1.76 5.73
CA CYS A 50 10.88 -1.29 5.38
C CYS A 50 10.82 0.10 4.73
N LEU A 51 9.88 0.31 3.81
CA LEU A 51 9.70 1.59 3.14
C LEU A 51 9.23 2.69 4.11
N ALA A 52 8.26 2.38 4.98
CA ALA A 52 7.79 3.30 6.02
C ALA A 52 8.93 3.72 6.97
N ARG A 53 9.74 2.76 7.44
CA ARG A 53 10.93 3.03 8.26
C ARG A 53 11.94 3.90 7.53
N ALA A 54 12.18 3.62 6.25
CA ALA A 54 13.13 4.35 5.43
C ALA A 54 12.70 5.81 5.16
N PHE A 55 11.39 6.06 5.07
CA PHE A 55 10.81 7.41 5.03
C PHE A 55 10.68 8.04 6.42
N GLY A 56 10.64 7.22 7.47
CA GLY A 56 10.38 7.65 8.85
C GLY A 56 8.91 7.93 9.13
N SER A 57 8.02 7.61 8.19
CA SER A 57 6.55 7.70 8.30
C SER A 57 5.94 6.79 7.22
N GLY A 58 4.71 6.34 7.45
CA GLY A 58 3.87 5.56 6.53
C GLY A 58 2.64 6.30 6.02
N HIS A 59 2.43 7.59 6.36
CA HIS A 59 1.22 8.35 5.96
C HIS A 59 0.95 8.38 4.46
N ASN A 60 2.00 8.29 3.64
CA ASN A 60 1.92 8.28 2.19
C ASN A 60 1.76 6.87 1.58
N LEU A 61 1.68 5.83 2.42
CA LEU A 61 1.63 4.43 2.02
C LEU A 61 0.24 3.84 2.26
N VAL A 62 -0.18 2.99 1.33
CA VAL A 62 -1.35 2.13 1.46
C VAL A 62 -0.90 0.71 1.16
N ALA A 63 -0.95 -0.18 2.14
CA ALA A 63 -0.54 -1.57 1.99
C ALA A 63 -1.75 -2.49 1.95
N THR A 64 -1.74 -3.47 1.04
CA THR A 64 -2.89 -4.37 0.84
C THR A 64 -2.48 -5.83 0.75
N SER A 65 -3.29 -6.73 1.31
CA SER A 65 -3.13 -8.18 1.19
C SER A 65 -4.37 -8.83 0.56
N LEU A 66 -4.17 -9.97 -0.11
CA LEU A 66 -5.29 -10.81 -0.56
C LEU A 66 -5.88 -11.64 0.60
N ASP A 67 -5.02 -12.15 1.49
CA ASP A 67 -5.48 -12.89 2.67
C ASP A 67 -6.34 -11.97 3.56
N SER A 68 -7.38 -12.56 4.18
CA SER A 68 -8.19 -11.90 5.20
C SER A 68 -7.40 -11.71 6.49
N TYR A 69 -7.84 -10.76 7.32
CA TYR A 69 -7.23 -10.50 8.62
C TYR A 69 -7.15 -11.77 9.50
N ASP A 70 -8.23 -12.56 9.55
CA ASP A 70 -8.31 -13.80 10.34
C ASP A 70 -7.34 -14.88 9.87
N ASN A 71 -7.05 -14.92 8.57
CA ASN A 71 -6.08 -15.88 8.01
C ASN A 71 -4.64 -15.43 8.26
N ILE A 72 -4.39 -14.13 8.35
CA ILE A 72 -3.07 -13.55 8.63
C ILE A 72 -2.67 -13.80 10.08
N GLY A 73 -3.57 -13.56 11.04
CA GLY A 73 -3.30 -13.74 12.47
C GLY A 73 -2.96 -15.18 12.86
N LYS A 74 -3.45 -16.16 12.10
CA LYS A 74 -3.16 -17.59 12.30
C LYS A 74 -1.89 -18.06 11.61
N LYS A 75 -1.46 -17.38 10.54
CA LYS A 75 -0.34 -17.82 9.70
C LYS A 75 1.02 -17.50 10.34
N TYR A 76 1.25 -16.31 10.91
CA TYR A 76 2.58 -15.93 11.45
C TYR A 76 2.52 -14.75 12.45
N SER A 77 3.19 -14.89 13.61
CA SER A 77 3.33 -13.81 14.62
C SER A 77 3.97 -12.53 14.07
N ASN A 78 4.93 -12.68 13.15
CA ASN A 78 5.69 -11.57 12.58
C ASN A 78 4.84 -10.67 11.68
N VAL A 79 3.76 -11.19 11.10
CA VAL A 79 2.90 -10.39 10.22
C VAL A 79 2.09 -9.40 11.05
N LEU A 80 1.57 -9.83 12.20
CA LEU A 80 0.85 -8.95 13.12
C LEU A 80 1.75 -7.82 13.62
N SER A 81 2.99 -8.13 14.03
CA SER A 81 3.93 -7.07 14.44
C SER A 81 4.25 -6.10 13.32
N ASN A 82 4.40 -6.58 12.08
CA ASN A 82 4.67 -5.69 10.93
C ASN A 82 3.47 -4.78 10.64
N VAL A 83 2.25 -5.31 10.67
CA VAL A 83 1.02 -4.55 10.44
C VAL A 83 0.81 -3.52 11.55
N MET A 84 1.00 -3.91 12.82
CA MET A 84 0.89 -3.01 13.97
C MET A 84 1.85 -1.83 13.83
N GLU A 85 3.14 -2.10 13.59
CA GLU A 85 4.12 -1.02 13.44
C GLU A 85 3.83 -0.16 12.19
N LEU A 86 3.34 -0.74 11.10
CA LEU A 86 2.93 0.02 9.93
C LEU A 86 1.81 1.01 10.23
N GLN A 87 0.78 0.54 10.95
CA GLN A 87 -0.35 1.37 11.37
C GLN A 87 0.09 2.45 12.36
N GLU A 88 0.96 2.14 13.32
CA GLU A 88 1.57 3.11 14.24
C GLU A 88 2.36 4.19 13.50
N ARG A 89 2.96 3.84 12.35
CA ARG A 89 3.64 4.79 11.47
C ARG A 89 2.70 5.57 10.55
N GLY A 90 1.38 5.34 10.62
CA GLY A 90 0.37 6.04 9.84
C GLY A 90 0.05 5.41 8.47
N CYS A 91 0.54 4.20 8.19
CA CYS A 91 0.18 3.49 6.96
C CYS A 91 -1.26 2.97 7.02
N LEU A 92 -2.01 3.14 5.93
CA LEU A 92 -3.30 2.49 5.78
C LEU A 92 -3.12 1.05 5.32
N VAL A 93 -3.69 0.11 6.07
CA VAL A 93 -3.60 -1.33 5.77
C VAL A 93 -5.00 -1.87 5.45
N PHE A 94 -5.14 -2.51 4.29
CA PHE A 94 -6.38 -3.17 3.85
C PHE A 94 -6.15 -4.65 3.60
N HIS A 95 -7.10 -5.49 4.00
CA HIS A 95 -7.08 -6.94 3.78
C HIS A 95 -8.18 -7.35 2.81
N GLY A 96 -8.04 -8.52 2.18
CA GLY A 96 -9.03 -9.03 1.23
C GLY A 96 -9.10 -8.27 -0.10
N VAL A 97 -8.02 -7.58 -0.50
CA VAL A 97 -7.98 -6.81 -1.75
C VAL A 97 -7.45 -7.69 -2.89
N ASP A 98 -8.32 -8.03 -3.85
CA ASP A 98 -7.89 -8.68 -5.10
C ASP A 98 -7.31 -7.64 -6.08
N ALA A 99 -6.07 -7.86 -6.51
CA ALA A 99 -5.37 -7.05 -7.50
C ALA A 99 -6.14 -6.90 -8.83
N LYS A 100 -7.01 -7.86 -9.17
CA LYS A 100 -7.87 -7.85 -10.36
C LYS A 100 -9.16 -7.03 -10.18
N GLU A 101 -9.47 -6.60 -8.97
CA GLU A 101 -10.72 -5.90 -8.63
C GLU A 101 -10.48 -4.61 -7.84
N MET A 102 -9.23 -4.32 -7.45
CA MET A 102 -8.87 -3.18 -6.60
C MET A 102 -9.35 -1.81 -7.13
N SER A 103 -9.55 -1.64 -8.44
CA SER A 103 -10.11 -0.37 -8.97
C SER A 103 -11.58 -0.12 -8.57
N GLN A 104 -12.31 -1.18 -8.18
CA GLN A 104 -13.70 -1.11 -7.74
C GLN A 104 -13.82 -0.85 -6.24
N HIS A 105 -12.73 -1.01 -5.48
CA HIS A 105 -12.73 -0.78 -4.04
C HIS A 105 -13.10 0.68 -3.74
N PHE A 106 -14.07 0.89 -2.84
CA PHE A 106 -14.67 2.21 -2.59
C PHE A 106 -13.65 3.28 -2.21
N PHE A 107 -12.59 2.88 -1.48
CA PHE A 107 -11.54 3.79 -1.07
C PHE A 107 -10.61 4.12 -2.25
N PHE A 108 -10.21 3.13 -3.05
CA PHE A 108 -9.20 3.31 -4.11
C PHE A 108 -9.75 4.06 -5.32
N LYS A 109 -11.03 3.89 -5.67
CA LYS A 109 -11.64 4.52 -6.85
C LYS A 109 -11.47 6.06 -6.89
N THR A 110 -11.43 6.69 -5.72
CA THR A 110 -11.28 8.15 -5.54
C THR A 110 -9.83 8.59 -5.36
N GLN A 111 -8.86 7.67 -5.26
CA GLN A 111 -7.44 7.99 -5.09
C GLN A 111 -6.69 7.95 -6.40
N ARG A 112 -5.58 8.68 -6.48
CA ARG A 112 -4.56 8.51 -7.52
C ARG A 112 -3.18 8.38 -6.87
N PHE A 113 -2.45 7.37 -7.30
CA PHE A 113 -1.14 7.03 -6.75
C PHE A 113 -0.02 7.45 -7.69
N ASP A 114 1.10 7.89 -7.12
CA ASP A 114 2.33 8.13 -7.85
C ASP A 114 3.03 6.80 -8.19
N ARG A 115 2.91 5.81 -7.30
CA ARG A 115 3.51 4.49 -7.47
C ARG A 115 2.50 3.41 -7.09
N ILE A 116 2.35 2.39 -7.93
CA ILE A 116 1.62 1.16 -7.60
C ILE A 116 2.60 0.00 -7.72
N VAL A 117 2.83 -0.72 -6.63
CA VAL A 117 3.87 -1.76 -6.52
C VAL A 117 3.22 -3.12 -6.31
N TYR A 118 3.56 -4.09 -7.15
CA TYR A 118 3.16 -5.49 -6.97
C TYR A 118 4.40 -6.40 -7.02
N ASN A 119 4.83 -6.85 -5.85
CA ASN A 119 6.01 -7.68 -5.70
C ASN A 119 5.65 -9.17 -5.78
N PHE A 120 6.23 -9.85 -6.75
CA PHE A 120 6.13 -11.30 -6.97
C PHE A 120 4.68 -11.81 -7.10
N PRO A 121 3.92 -11.26 -8.07
CA PRO A 121 2.55 -11.69 -8.31
C PRO A 121 2.52 -13.15 -8.75
N HIS A 122 1.75 -13.96 -8.04
CA HIS A 122 1.58 -15.37 -8.34
C HIS A 122 0.16 -15.81 -7.93
N VAL A 123 -0.40 -16.80 -8.63
CA VAL A 123 -1.70 -17.39 -8.27
C VAL A 123 -1.59 -18.55 -7.27
N GLY A 124 -0.42 -18.71 -6.63
CA GLY A 124 -0.03 -19.95 -5.98
C GLY A 124 0.43 -21.02 -6.98
N PHE A 125 0.68 -22.23 -6.50
CA PHE A 125 1.06 -23.39 -7.32
C PHE A 125 -0.13 -24.34 -7.46
N ILE A 126 -0.94 -24.13 -8.50
CA ILE A 126 -2.04 -25.05 -8.86
C ILE A 126 -1.49 -26.16 -9.76
N TYR A 127 -0.50 -25.83 -10.58
CA TYR A 127 0.22 -26.74 -11.46
C TYR A 127 1.74 -26.57 -11.27
N PRO A 128 2.58 -27.48 -11.81
CA PRO A 128 4.01 -27.25 -11.88
C PRO A 128 4.33 -25.88 -12.50
N GLU A 129 5.33 -25.20 -11.95
CA GLU A 129 5.67 -23.82 -12.30
C GLU A 129 5.95 -23.62 -13.79
N ASN A 130 6.62 -24.59 -14.41
CA ASN A 130 6.95 -24.61 -15.83
C ASN A 130 5.79 -25.07 -16.74
N SER A 131 4.62 -25.39 -16.17
CA SER A 131 3.47 -25.78 -16.98
C SER A 131 2.87 -24.57 -17.70
N LEU A 132 2.46 -24.78 -18.96
CA LEU A 132 1.79 -23.74 -19.74
C LEU A 132 0.52 -23.21 -19.04
N CYS A 133 -0.16 -24.07 -18.27
CA CYS A 133 -1.34 -23.67 -17.51
C CYS A 133 -0.97 -22.66 -16.41
N GLN A 134 0.04 -22.94 -15.59
CA GLN A 134 0.51 -22.04 -14.53
C GLN A 134 0.98 -20.69 -15.10
N ILE A 135 1.77 -20.73 -16.18
CA ILE A 135 2.23 -19.54 -16.89
C ILE A 135 1.04 -18.70 -17.38
N GLN A 136 0.01 -19.35 -17.95
CA GLN A 136 -1.18 -18.65 -18.44
C GLN A 136 -1.98 -18.02 -17.31
N LEU A 137 -2.06 -18.67 -16.15
CA LEU A 137 -2.73 -18.10 -14.97
C LEU A 137 -1.99 -16.88 -14.43
N ASN A 138 -0.66 -16.95 -14.29
CA ASN A 138 0.16 -15.80 -13.88
C ASN A 138 0.04 -14.63 -14.87
N LYS A 139 0.01 -14.91 -16.19
CA LYS A 139 -0.24 -13.90 -17.23
C LYS A 139 -1.61 -13.25 -17.09
N ARG A 140 -2.66 -14.02 -16.77
CA ARG A 140 -4.02 -13.49 -16.54
C ARG A 140 -4.06 -12.60 -15.30
N LEU A 141 -3.39 -13.00 -14.21
CA LEU A 141 -3.24 -12.19 -13.01
C LEU A 141 -2.59 -10.83 -13.32
N LEU A 142 -1.45 -10.84 -14.01
CA LEU A 142 -0.75 -9.61 -14.40
C LEU A 142 -1.59 -8.71 -15.30
N LYS A 143 -2.30 -9.28 -16.29
CA LYS A 143 -3.19 -8.50 -17.15
C LYS A 143 -4.31 -7.81 -16.34
N GLY A 144 -4.95 -8.53 -15.43
CA GLY A 144 -6.00 -7.97 -14.59
C GLY A 144 -5.47 -6.90 -13.64
N PHE A 145 -4.31 -7.15 -13.01
CA PHE A 145 -3.62 -6.16 -12.19
C PHE A 145 -3.29 -4.88 -12.97
N LEU A 146 -2.65 -4.98 -14.14
CA LEU A 146 -2.24 -3.81 -14.93
C LEU A 146 -3.45 -2.98 -15.36
N ALA A 147 -4.57 -3.62 -15.73
CA ALA A 147 -5.80 -2.93 -16.06
C ALA A 147 -6.35 -2.12 -14.88
N ASN A 148 -6.33 -2.71 -13.67
CA ASN A 148 -6.79 -2.04 -12.45
C ASN A 148 -5.81 -0.93 -12.00
N ALA A 149 -4.51 -1.20 -12.04
CA ALA A 149 -3.48 -0.24 -11.66
C ALA A 149 -3.52 1.00 -12.56
N LYS A 150 -3.76 0.82 -13.87
CA LYS A 150 -3.93 1.94 -14.81
C LYS A 150 -5.09 2.86 -14.45
N ALA A 151 -6.17 2.34 -13.87
CA ALA A 151 -7.30 3.17 -13.43
C ALA A 151 -6.99 4.00 -12.17
N LEU A 152 -6.01 3.57 -11.38
CA LEU A 152 -5.65 4.13 -10.08
C LEU A 152 -4.36 4.96 -10.09
N ILE A 153 -3.55 4.87 -11.14
CA ILE A 153 -2.30 5.62 -11.25
C ILE A 153 -2.54 7.07 -11.67
N LYS A 154 -1.74 8.00 -11.17
CA LYS A 154 -1.70 9.38 -11.71
C LYS A 154 -1.32 9.35 -13.19
N LYS A 155 -1.96 10.24 -13.97
CA LYS A 155 -1.71 10.35 -15.42
C LYS A 155 -0.30 10.83 -15.73
N GLU A 156 0.21 11.77 -14.93
CA GLU A 156 1.54 12.36 -15.10
C GLU A 156 2.47 11.87 -13.98
N GLY A 157 3.66 11.42 -14.35
CA GLY A 157 4.69 10.95 -13.40
C GLY A 157 4.35 9.67 -12.62
N GLY A 158 3.22 9.03 -12.92
CA GLY A 158 2.77 7.79 -12.31
C GLY A 158 3.48 6.56 -12.88
N GLU A 159 3.93 5.66 -12.01
CA GLU A 159 4.63 4.43 -12.41
C GLU A 159 4.00 3.19 -11.76
N ILE A 160 3.93 2.10 -12.53
CA ILE A 160 3.51 0.78 -12.04
C ILE A 160 4.73 -0.12 -12.00
N HIS A 161 5.07 -0.64 -10.81
CA HIS A 161 6.24 -1.49 -10.61
C HIS A 161 5.79 -2.92 -10.36
N VAL A 162 6.33 -3.84 -11.16
CA VAL A 162 6.09 -5.27 -11.00
C VAL A 162 7.43 -5.97 -10.89
N THR A 163 7.61 -6.74 -9.82
CA THR A 163 8.79 -7.59 -9.64
C THR A 163 8.36 -9.04 -9.86
N HIS A 164 9.00 -9.79 -10.75
CA HIS A 164 8.74 -11.22 -10.96
C HIS A 164 9.94 -12.04 -10.46
N ARG A 165 9.72 -13.21 -9.84
CA ARG A 165 10.81 -14.19 -9.64
C ARG A 165 10.85 -15.07 -10.89
N GLY A 166 12.03 -15.17 -11.50
CA GLY A 166 12.25 -15.75 -12.83
C GLY A 166 11.73 -17.17 -12.99
#